data_AF-A0A0C7QJR1-F1
#
_entry.id   AF-A0A0C7QJR1-F1
#
_cell.length_a   1.000
_cell.length_b   1.000
_cell.length_c   1.000
_cell.angle_alpha   90.00
_cell.angle_beta   90.00
_cell.angle_gamma   90.00
#
_symmetry.space_group_name_H-M   'P 1'
#
loop_
_entity.id
_entity.type
_entity.pdbx_description
1 polymer ?
#
loop_
_entity_poly.entity_id
_entity_poly.type
_entity_poly.pdbx_seq_one_letter_code
_entity_poly.pdbx_strand_id
1 'polypeptide(L)'
;MNKDLNILQVSQGSLIFNKPFTVSILPENKNFTYQYIVYKNDCILSTSQTSLNSTFSFYPEEYSNFKISALVFKDSIHIETLDSNSLDFIEDFVYIDRLDIVKTNSDITINVLCPISPIKQHFAYYLKKDNIAIEKIWYKKSNTHTFYNLSPGSYSIVVYSRLIKNNNYEDLVILETEKIIL
;
A
#
# COMPACT_ATOMS: atom_id res chain seq x y z
N MET A 1 42.43 5.58 -0.87
CA MET A 1 41.41 4.55 -1.17
C MET A 1 40.06 5.19 -0.84
N ASN A 2 39.50 5.95 -1.78
CA ASN A 2 38.17 6.54 -1.59
C ASN A 2 37.16 5.41 -1.74
N LYS A 3 36.60 4.98 -0.60
CA LYS A 3 35.34 4.25 -0.60
C LYS A 3 34.29 5.26 -1.03
N ASP A 4 33.99 5.32 -2.33
CA ASP A 4 32.72 5.85 -2.77
C ASP A 4 31.67 4.91 -2.18
N LEU A 5 31.24 5.22 -0.96
CA LEU A 5 30.25 4.44 -0.21
C LEU A 5 28.95 4.55 -1.00
N ASN A 6 28.64 3.52 -1.78
CA ASN A 6 27.35 3.40 -2.40
C ASN A 6 26.32 3.29 -1.25
N ILE A 7 25.41 4.25 -1.16
CA ILE A 7 24.33 4.21 -0.18
C ILE A 7 23.06 3.85 -0.93
N LEU A 8 22.35 2.83 -0.47
CA LEU A 8 20.99 2.57 -0.91
C LEU A 8 20.05 3.52 -0.16
N GLN A 9 19.61 4.57 -0.85
CA GLN A 9 18.66 5.53 -0.33
C GLN A 9 17.24 5.12 -0.72
N VAL A 10 16.33 5.12 0.26
CA VAL A 10 14.90 5.00 0.03
C VAL A 10 14.32 6.39 -0.17
N SER A 11 13.61 6.62 -1.27
CA SER A 11 13.09 7.96 -1.61
C SER A 11 11.95 8.42 -0.70
N GLN A 12 11.36 7.51 0.07
CA GLN A 12 10.20 7.73 0.94
C GLN A 12 10.47 7.03 2.28
N GLY A 13 10.22 7.71 3.40
CA GLY A 13 10.46 7.16 4.74
C GLY A 13 9.49 6.05 5.17
N SER A 14 8.41 5.83 4.42
CA SER A 14 7.37 4.82 4.75
C SER A 14 6.66 4.32 3.51
N LEU A 15 6.13 3.09 3.56
CA LEU A 15 5.40 2.48 2.45
C LEU A 15 3.95 2.99 2.36
N ILE A 16 3.50 3.22 1.13
CA ILE A 16 2.10 3.52 0.80
C ILE A 16 1.57 2.39 -0.08
N PHE A 17 0.42 1.82 0.29
CA PHE A 17 -0.22 0.74 -0.46
C PHE A 17 -0.58 1.17 -1.88
N ASN A 18 -0.41 0.26 -2.85
CA ASN A 18 -0.69 0.47 -4.27
C ASN A 18 0.01 1.71 -4.87
N LYS A 19 1.10 2.16 -4.25
CA LYS A 19 2.02 3.15 -4.80
C LYS A 19 3.42 2.54 -4.87
N PRO A 20 4.22 2.91 -5.88
CA PRO A 20 5.59 2.46 -5.91
C PRO A 20 6.36 3.11 -4.76
N PHE A 21 7.19 2.33 -4.09
CA PHE A 21 8.31 2.89 -3.37
C PHE A 21 9.57 2.71 -4.21
N THR A 22 10.42 3.73 -4.23
CA THR A 22 11.61 3.76 -5.07
C THR A 22 12.85 3.77 -4.18
N VAL A 23 13.83 2.97 -4.55
CA VAL A 23 15.18 3.00 -3.99
C VAL A 23 16.15 3.51 -5.05
N SER A 24 17.22 4.15 -4.61
CA SER A 24 18.26 4.71 -5.47
C SER A 24 19.62 4.48 -4.84
N ILE A 25 20.59 4.06 -5.63
CA ILE A 25 21.98 3.93 -5.19
C ILE A 25 22.70 5.23 -5.52
N LEU A 26 23.26 5.88 -4.50
CA LEU A 26 24.02 7.12 -4.64
C LEU A 26 25.47 6.96 -4.17
N PRO A 27 26.45 7.56 -4.88
CA PRO A 27 26.29 8.24 -6.17
C PRO A 27 26.01 7.25 -7.32
N GLU A 28 25.33 7.70 -8.37
CA GLU A 28 25.14 6.89 -9.58
C GLU A 28 26.49 6.60 -10.25
N ASN A 29 26.76 5.34 -10.57
CA ASN A 29 27.99 4.94 -11.26
C ASN A 29 27.66 4.13 -12.52
N LYS A 30 27.91 4.73 -13.68
CA LYS A 30 27.60 4.14 -15.00
C LYS A 30 28.49 2.94 -15.37
N ASN A 31 29.55 2.68 -14.61
CA ASN A 31 30.41 1.52 -14.81
C ASN A 31 29.95 0.31 -13.98
N PHE A 32 28.92 0.47 -13.15
CA PHE A 32 28.35 -0.61 -12.36
C PHE A 32 27.01 -1.05 -12.93
N THR A 33 26.71 -2.32 -12.71
CA THR A 33 25.37 -2.86 -12.91
C THR A 33 24.79 -3.29 -11.57
N TYR A 34 23.47 -3.32 -11.50
CA TYR A 34 22.71 -3.45 -10.27
C TYR A 34 21.64 -4.52 -10.44
N GLN A 35 21.49 -5.35 -9.41
CA GLN A 35 20.39 -6.29 -9.27
C GLN A 35 19.69 -6.03 -7.94
N TYR A 36 18.37 -5.97 -7.95
CA TYR A 36 17.57 -5.70 -6.77
C TYR A 36 16.86 -6.98 -6.32
N ILE A 37 16.88 -7.25 -5.02
CA ILE A 37 16.18 -8.37 -4.41
C ILE A 37 15.15 -7.78 -3.45
N VAL A 38 13.89 -8.18 -3.61
CA VAL A 38 12.81 -7.81 -2.70
C VAL A 38 12.56 -8.98 -1.76
N TYR A 39 12.57 -8.69 -0.47
CA TYR A 39 12.23 -9.62 0.59
C TYR A 39 10.87 -9.28 1.15
N LYS A 40 10.08 -10.31 1.43
CA LYS A 40 8.83 -10.25 2.20
C LYS A 40 8.99 -11.13 3.42
N ASN A 41 8.91 -10.55 4.61
CA ASN A 41 9.12 -11.27 5.88
C ASN A 41 10.42 -12.11 5.86
N ASP A 42 11.52 -11.47 5.47
CA ASP A 42 12.86 -12.06 5.33
C ASP A 42 13.02 -13.18 4.30
N CYS A 43 11.96 -13.52 3.55
CA CYS A 43 12.01 -14.47 2.44
C CYS A 43 12.12 -13.72 1.11
N ILE A 44 12.90 -14.24 0.16
CA ILE A 44 13.00 -13.65 -1.19
C ILE A 44 11.63 -13.76 -1.87
N LEU A 45 11.05 -12.60 -2.21
CA LEU A 45 9.84 -12.49 -2.99
C LEU A 45 10.16 -12.40 -4.49
N SER A 46 11.10 -11.54 -4.86
CA SER A 46 11.47 -11.33 -6.25
C SER A 46 12.91 -10.87 -6.41
N THR A 47 13.44 -11.02 -7.63
CA THR A 47 14.77 -10.56 -8.00
C THR A 47 14.71 -9.95 -9.39
N SER A 48 15.24 -8.74 -9.55
CA SER A 48 15.29 -8.07 -10.84
C SER A 48 16.33 -8.69 -11.76
N GLN A 49 16.25 -8.38 -13.04
CA GLN A 49 17.38 -8.57 -13.93
C GLN A 49 18.49 -7.57 -13.57
N THR A 50 19.74 -7.95 -13.84
CA THR A 50 20.89 -7.06 -13.71
C THR A 50 20.82 -5.98 -14.79
N SER A 51 20.99 -4.70 -14.41
CA SER A 51 20.91 -3.57 -15.35
C SER A 51 21.82 -2.41 -14.94
N LEU A 52 22.02 -1.44 -15.81
CA LEU A 52 22.75 -0.20 -15.49
C LEU A 52 21.92 0.79 -14.64
N ASN A 53 20.64 0.50 -14.39
CA ASN A 53 19.76 1.40 -13.66
C ASN A 53 20.09 1.33 -12.16
N SER A 54 20.55 2.44 -11.60
CA SER A 54 20.81 2.61 -10.17
C SER A 54 19.54 2.87 -9.34
N THR A 55 18.37 2.88 -9.99
CA THR A 55 17.06 3.08 -9.39
C THR A 55 16.16 1.88 -9.60
N PHE A 56 15.33 1.58 -8.60
CA PHE A 56 14.36 0.49 -8.65
C PHE A 56 13.09 0.86 -7.92
N SER A 57 11.94 0.52 -8.52
CA SER A 57 10.63 0.74 -7.93
C SER A 57 9.92 -0.58 -7.70
N PHE A 58 9.35 -0.75 -6.52
CA PHE A 58 8.52 -1.91 -6.18
C PHE A 58 7.12 -1.45 -5.76
N TYR A 59 6.12 -2.18 -6.23
CA TYR A 59 4.71 -1.97 -5.91
C TYR A 59 4.27 -3.07 -4.94
N PRO A 60 4.09 -2.78 -3.65
CA PRO A 60 3.53 -3.75 -2.73
C PRO A 60 2.04 -3.95 -3.03
N GLU A 61 1.67 -5.17 -3.40
CA GLU A 61 0.29 -5.58 -3.65
C GLU A 61 -0.43 -6.05 -2.37
N GLU A 62 0.31 -6.20 -1.28
CA GLU A 62 -0.18 -6.66 0.01
C GLU A 62 0.57 -5.98 1.15
N TYR A 63 0.00 -6.02 2.33
CA TYR A 63 0.60 -5.45 3.53
C TYR A 63 1.48 -6.49 4.23
N SER A 64 2.78 -6.22 4.24
CA SER A 64 3.79 -7.10 4.81
C SER A 64 5.05 -6.30 5.13
N ASN A 65 5.98 -6.89 5.88
CA ASN A 65 7.30 -6.28 6.04
C ASN A 65 8.10 -6.52 4.78
N PHE A 66 8.52 -5.43 4.13
CA PHE A 66 9.37 -5.49 2.94
C PHE A 66 10.76 -4.94 3.24
N LYS A 67 11.76 -5.56 2.62
CA LYS A 67 13.14 -5.08 2.58
C LYS A 67 13.65 -5.19 1.14
N ILE A 68 14.47 -4.24 0.72
CA ILE A 68 15.18 -4.33 -0.56
C ILE A 68 16.67 -4.41 -0.30
N SER A 69 17.33 -5.35 -0.97
CA SER A 69 18.78 -5.36 -1.12
C SER A 69 19.16 -5.05 -2.56
N ALA A 70 20.26 -4.35 -2.76
CA ALA A 70 20.85 -4.14 -4.07
C ALA A 70 22.24 -4.77 -4.13
N LEU A 71 22.45 -5.65 -5.10
CA LEU A 71 23.76 -6.22 -5.43
C LEU A 71 24.40 -5.34 -6.49
N VAL A 72 25.62 -4.89 -6.22
CA VAL A 72 26.41 -4.06 -7.12
C VAL A 72 27.48 -4.90 -7.79
N PHE A 73 27.59 -4.77 -9.11
CA PHE A 73 28.55 -5.50 -9.93
C PHE A 73 29.43 -4.54 -10.72
N LYS A 74 30.72 -4.88 -10.82
CA LYS A 74 31.67 -4.25 -11.74
C LYS A 74 32.22 -5.33 -12.65
N ASP A 75 32.14 -5.14 -13.96
CA ASP A 75 32.64 -6.11 -14.96
C ASP A 75 32.08 -7.54 -14.72
N SER A 76 30.80 -7.64 -14.35
CA SER A 76 30.09 -8.88 -13.96
C SER A 76 30.56 -9.56 -12.66
N ILE A 77 31.47 -8.93 -11.91
CA ILE A 77 31.91 -9.40 -10.60
C ILE A 77 31.10 -8.68 -9.53
N HIS A 78 30.49 -9.44 -8.62
CA HIS A 78 29.81 -8.88 -7.43
C HIS A 78 30.84 -8.22 -6.51
N ILE A 79 30.60 -6.96 -6.16
CA ILE A 79 31.53 -6.18 -5.34
C ILE A 79 30.93 -5.72 -4.00
N GLU A 80 29.60 -5.59 -3.92
CA GLU A 80 28.94 -5.06 -2.73
C GLU A 80 27.46 -5.45 -2.68
N THR A 81 26.93 -5.59 -1.47
CA THR A 81 25.49 -5.71 -1.21
C THR A 81 25.07 -4.58 -0.29
N LEU A 82 24.06 -3.84 -0.70
CA LEU A 82 23.50 -2.71 0.03
C LEU A 82 22.09 -3.06 0.50
N ASP A 83 21.83 -2.92 1.79
CA ASP A 83 20.54 -3.26 2.37
C ASP A 83 19.75 -2.00 2.73
N SER A 84 18.45 -2.01 2.46
CA SER A 84 17.52 -1.06 3.04
C SER A 84 17.27 -1.43 4.51
N ASN A 85 16.88 -0.44 5.31
CA ASN A 85 16.17 -0.72 6.56
C ASN A 85 14.85 -1.47 6.26
N SER A 86 14.30 -2.15 7.27
CA SER A 86 12.93 -2.65 7.18
C SER A 86 12.00 -1.49 6.86
N LEU A 87 11.14 -1.68 5.87
CA LEU A 87 10.19 -0.68 5.44
C LEU A 87 8.85 -1.02 6.09
N ASP A 88 8.44 -0.17 7.02
CA ASP A 88 7.14 -0.29 7.66
C ASP A 88 6.11 0.52 6.86
N PHE A 89 4.91 -0.05 6.72
CA PHE A 89 3.76 0.70 6.25
C PHE A 89 3.41 1.77 7.28
N ILE A 90 2.93 2.92 6.82
CA ILE A 90 2.28 3.85 7.75
C ILE A 90 1.01 3.16 8.26
N GLU A 91 1.00 2.82 9.55
CA GLU A 91 -0.06 2.06 10.24
C GLU A 91 -1.47 2.70 10.12
N ASP A 92 -1.51 3.98 9.74
CA ASP A 92 -2.69 4.85 9.81
C ASP A 92 -3.38 5.09 8.46
N PHE A 93 -3.13 4.27 7.44
CA PHE A 93 -3.78 4.48 6.13
C PHE A 93 -4.52 3.24 5.65
N VAL A 94 -5.82 3.39 5.49
CA VAL A 94 -6.71 2.42 4.86
C VAL A 94 -7.11 2.97 3.48
N TYR A 95 -7.35 2.09 2.51
CA TYR A 95 -7.74 2.45 1.14
C TYR A 95 -8.95 1.64 0.67
N ILE A 96 -9.69 2.13 -0.32
CA ILE A 96 -10.75 1.36 -1.00
C ILE A 96 -10.16 0.80 -2.30
N ASP A 97 -10.18 -0.52 -2.46
CA ASP A 97 -9.43 -1.27 -3.49
C ASP A 97 -9.73 -0.80 -4.92
N ARG A 98 -11.00 -0.76 -5.32
CA ARG A 98 -11.46 -0.27 -6.63
C ARG A 98 -12.90 0.22 -6.55
N LEU A 99 -13.21 1.27 -7.30
CA LEU A 99 -14.54 1.88 -7.36
C LEU A 99 -14.95 2.04 -8.83
N ASP A 100 -15.36 0.95 -9.47
CA ASP A 100 -15.89 0.99 -10.84
C ASP A 100 -17.26 1.68 -10.89
N ILE A 101 -17.61 2.23 -12.06
CA ILE A 101 -18.95 2.71 -12.42
C ILE A 101 -19.91 1.51 -12.40
N VAL A 102 -20.96 1.58 -11.58
CA VAL A 102 -21.90 0.48 -11.37
C VAL A 102 -23.20 0.74 -12.14
N LYS A 103 -23.74 -0.29 -12.80
CA LYS A 103 -25.03 -0.23 -13.52
C LYS A 103 -26.21 -0.10 -12.54
N THR A 104 -27.33 0.45 -13.01
CA THR A 104 -28.63 0.51 -12.31
C THR A 104 -28.96 -0.81 -11.57
N ASN A 105 -29.55 -0.71 -10.36
CA ASN A 105 -30.04 -1.86 -9.57
C ASN A 105 -28.99 -2.92 -9.22
N SER A 106 -27.72 -2.54 -9.15
CA SER A 106 -26.65 -3.47 -8.75
C SER A 106 -26.25 -3.26 -7.30
N ASP A 107 -25.76 -4.34 -6.71
CA ASP A 107 -25.11 -4.29 -5.41
C ASP A 107 -23.74 -3.61 -5.51
N ILE A 108 -23.35 -2.87 -4.47
CA ILE A 108 -22.02 -2.27 -4.36
C ILE A 108 -21.28 -2.93 -3.22
N THR A 109 -20.29 -3.75 -3.57
CA THR A 109 -19.32 -4.29 -2.60
C THR A 109 -18.13 -3.35 -2.49
N ILE A 110 -17.82 -2.97 -1.26
CA ILE A 110 -16.67 -2.17 -0.86
C ILE A 110 -15.68 -3.08 -0.16
N ASN A 111 -14.48 -3.17 -0.73
CA ASN A 111 -13.34 -3.84 -0.12
C ASN A 111 -12.37 -2.80 0.40
N VAL A 112 -12.14 -2.86 1.71
CA VAL A 112 -11.26 -1.96 2.43
C VAL A 112 -9.91 -2.65 2.59
N LEU A 113 -8.88 -2.05 2.02
CA LEU A 113 -7.50 -2.52 2.12
C LEU A 113 -6.87 -1.86 3.33
N CYS A 114 -6.33 -2.68 4.22
CA CYS A 114 -5.84 -2.23 5.51
C CYS A 114 -4.45 -2.80 5.84
N PRO A 115 -3.50 -1.97 6.33
CA PRO A 115 -2.15 -2.37 6.70
C PRO A 115 -2.05 -3.34 7.84
N ILE A 116 -3.07 -3.35 8.68
CA ILE A 116 -3.13 -4.15 9.87
C ILE A 116 -4.16 -5.25 9.64
N SER A 117 -3.87 -6.46 10.10
CA SER A 117 -4.81 -7.59 10.03
C SER A 117 -6.23 -7.12 10.43
N PRO A 118 -7.28 -7.43 9.64
CA PRO A 118 -8.66 -7.02 9.93
C PRO A 118 -9.14 -7.43 11.32
N ILE A 119 -8.46 -8.39 11.97
CA ILE A 119 -8.76 -8.85 13.32
C ILE A 119 -8.48 -7.74 14.37
N LYS A 120 -7.54 -6.82 14.08
CA LYS A 120 -7.18 -5.70 14.96
C LYS A 120 -7.86 -4.38 14.57
N GLN A 121 -8.66 -4.37 13.50
CA GLN A 121 -9.41 -3.19 13.08
C GLN A 121 -10.91 -3.47 13.01
N HIS A 122 -11.71 -2.45 13.28
CA HIS A 122 -13.15 -2.49 13.04
C HIS A 122 -13.51 -1.40 12.04
N PHE A 123 -14.44 -1.71 11.14
CA PHE A 123 -14.81 -0.82 10.04
C PHE A 123 -16.26 -0.41 10.17
N ALA A 124 -16.53 0.88 9.97
CA ALA A 124 -17.87 1.41 9.84
C ALA A 124 -18.08 1.93 8.42
N TYR A 125 -19.26 1.66 7.85
CA TYR A 125 -19.59 1.94 6.46
C TYR A 125 -20.84 2.79 6.39
N TYR A 126 -20.75 3.87 5.62
CA TYR A 126 -21.82 4.85 5.49
C TYR A 126 -22.11 5.00 4.02
N LEU A 127 -23.37 4.84 3.65
CA LEU A 127 -23.85 5.18 2.33
C LEU A 127 -24.63 6.48 2.43
N LYS A 128 -24.20 7.48 1.69
CA LYS A 128 -24.91 8.74 1.52
C LYS A 128 -25.53 8.77 0.13
N LYS A 129 -26.75 9.28 0.00
CA LYS A 129 -27.37 9.67 -1.27
C LYS A 129 -27.61 11.16 -1.21
N ASP A 130 -27.13 11.91 -2.21
CA ASP A 130 -27.24 13.38 -2.24
C ASP A 130 -26.79 14.04 -0.92
N ASN A 131 -25.64 13.60 -0.40
CA ASN A 131 -25.04 13.99 0.90
C ASN A 131 -25.83 13.61 2.17
N ILE A 132 -26.96 12.90 2.06
CA ILE A 132 -27.73 12.41 3.20
C ILE A 132 -27.37 10.96 3.47
N ALA A 133 -26.91 10.65 4.68
CA ALA A 133 -26.64 9.26 5.09
C ALA A 133 -27.93 8.44 5.12
N ILE A 134 -28.05 7.47 4.21
CA ILE A 134 -29.20 6.57 4.08
C ILE A 134 -28.95 5.19 4.71
N GLU A 135 -27.69 4.79 4.87
CA GLU A 135 -27.32 3.55 5.56
C GLU A 135 -26.04 3.75 6.38
N LYS A 136 -26.00 3.12 7.56
CA LYS A 136 -24.86 3.16 8.49
C LYS A 136 -24.67 1.79 9.12
N ILE A 137 -23.50 1.20 8.90
CA ILE A 137 -23.05 -0.01 9.57
C ILE A 137 -21.94 0.35 10.54
N TRP A 138 -22.11 0.00 11.81
CA TRP A 138 -21.15 0.32 12.86
C TRP A 138 -20.15 -0.81 13.08
N TYR A 139 -18.87 -0.48 12.93
CA TYR A 139 -17.69 -1.17 13.48
C TYR A 139 -17.77 -2.70 13.52
N LYS A 140 -17.73 -3.33 12.35
CA LYS A 140 -17.56 -4.78 12.20
C LYS A 140 -16.10 -5.14 11.90
N LYS A 141 -15.68 -6.35 12.27
CA LYS A 141 -14.33 -6.88 11.97
C LYS A 141 -14.05 -7.10 10.48
N SER A 142 -15.11 -7.24 9.68
CA SER A 142 -14.97 -7.43 8.23
C SER A 142 -14.63 -6.12 7.55
N ASN A 143 -13.55 -6.14 6.78
CA ASN A 143 -13.11 -5.06 5.90
C ASN A 143 -13.89 -5.02 4.57
N THR A 144 -14.91 -5.85 4.40
CA THR A 144 -15.77 -5.86 3.21
C THR A 144 -17.22 -5.58 3.58
N HIS A 145 -17.92 -4.77 2.80
CA HIS A 145 -19.37 -4.59 2.95
C HIS A 145 -20.08 -4.40 1.61
N THR A 146 -21.25 -5.00 1.47
CA THR A 146 -22.11 -4.87 0.29
C THR A 146 -23.37 -4.08 0.64
N PHE A 147 -23.62 -3.02 -0.10
CA PHE A 147 -24.89 -2.29 -0.12
C PHE A 147 -25.76 -2.85 -1.25
N TYR A 148 -27.01 -3.17 -0.96
CA TYR A 148 -27.88 -3.91 -1.87
C TYR A 148 -28.94 -3.04 -2.52
N ASN A 149 -29.34 -3.39 -3.74
CA ASN A 149 -30.51 -2.82 -4.44
C ASN A 149 -30.53 -1.28 -4.51
N LEU A 150 -29.40 -0.66 -4.88
CA LEU A 150 -29.32 0.79 -4.94
C LEU A 150 -30.06 1.31 -6.18
N SER A 151 -31.01 2.23 -5.93
CA SER A 151 -31.67 2.99 -6.99
C SER A 151 -30.67 3.89 -7.72
N PRO A 152 -30.98 4.36 -8.95
CA PRO A 152 -30.19 5.38 -9.62
C PRO A 152 -30.04 6.67 -8.78
N GLY A 153 -28.88 7.31 -8.86
CA GLY A 153 -28.59 8.57 -8.17
C GLY A 153 -27.11 8.78 -7.85
N SER A 154 -26.78 9.92 -7.24
CA SER A 154 -25.44 10.19 -6.72
C SER A 154 -25.29 9.68 -5.30
N TYR A 155 -24.24 8.90 -5.06
CA TYR A 155 -23.96 8.25 -3.79
C TYR A 155 -22.55 8.54 -3.31
N SER A 156 -22.37 8.87 -2.05
CA SER A 156 -21.05 8.96 -1.43
C SER A 156 -20.89 7.86 -0.41
N ILE A 157 -19.77 7.16 -0.44
CA ILE A 157 -19.45 6.10 0.51
C ILE A 157 -18.37 6.61 1.44
N VAL A 158 -18.64 6.54 2.74
CA VAL A 158 -17.66 6.89 3.77
C VAL A 158 -17.29 5.66 4.56
N VAL A 159 -16.00 5.41 4.70
CA VAL A 159 -15.44 4.33 5.50
C VAL A 159 -14.63 4.92 6.64
N TYR A 160 -14.98 4.49 7.85
CA TYR A 160 -14.20 4.73 9.05
C TYR A 160 -13.52 3.42 9.44
N SER A 161 -12.30 3.50 9.97
CA SER A 161 -11.72 2.37 10.67
C SER A 161 -11.31 2.76 12.08
N ARG A 162 -11.31 1.78 12.94
CA ARG A 162 -10.95 1.91 14.34
C ARG A 162 -9.91 0.84 14.65
N LEU A 163 -8.72 1.28 15.01
CA LEU A 163 -7.65 0.39 15.41
C LEU A 163 -7.79 0.04 16.89
N ILE A 164 -7.57 -1.24 17.22
CA ILE A 164 -7.38 -1.67 18.61
C ILE A 164 -5.89 -1.70 18.89
N LYS A 165 -5.41 -0.74 19.68
CA LYS A 165 -4.02 -0.66 20.13
C LYS A 165 -4.00 -0.68 21.66
N ASN A 166 -3.28 -1.63 22.26
CA ASN A 166 -3.16 -1.77 23.72
C ASN A 166 -4.52 -1.79 24.47
N ASN A 167 -5.52 -2.50 23.92
CA ASN A 167 -6.90 -2.57 24.42
C ASN A 167 -7.69 -1.24 24.40
N ASN A 168 -7.15 -0.19 23.77
CA ASN A 168 -7.84 1.07 23.52
C ASN A 168 -8.25 1.18 22.05
N TYR A 169 -9.31 1.95 21.81
CA TYR A 169 -9.80 2.27 20.48
C TYR A 169 -9.25 3.62 20.04
N GLU A 170 -8.57 3.64 18.90
CA GLU A 170 -8.19 4.88 18.21
C GLU A 170 -9.07 5.00 16.97
N ASP A 171 -9.87 6.07 16.91
CA ASP A 171 -10.75 6.37 15.77
C ASP A 171 -9.94 7.02 14.67
N LEU A 172 -9.94 6.37 13.50
CA LEU A 172 -9.30 6.88 12.30
C LEU A 172 -10.39 7.16 11.25
N VAL A 173 -10.49 8.41 10.84
CA VAL A 173 -11.37 8.80 9.73
C VAL A 173 -10.57 8.62 8.46
N ILE A 174 -11.01 7.73 7.57
CA ILE A 174 -10.12 7.30 6.50
C ILE A 174 -10.56 7.81 5.14
N LEU A 175 -11.79 7.59 4.66
CA LEU A 175 -12.11 7.96 3.27
C LEU A 175 -13.59 8.32 3.08
N GLU A 176 -13.84 9.47 2.46
CA GLU A 176 -15.09 9.78 1.77
C GLU A 176 -14.82 9.74 0.26
N THR A 177 -15.59 8.91 -0.45
CA THR A 177 -15.51 8.80 -1.91
C THR A 177 -16.89 9.01 -2.52
N GLU A 178 -16.97 9.77 -3.59
CA GLU A 178 -18.21 10.04 -4.31
C GLU A 178 -18.35 9.10 -5.52
N LYS A 179 -19.58 8.64 -5.77
CA LYS A 179 -19.97 7.75 -6.88
C LYS A 179 -21.25 8.24 -7.52
N ILE A 180 -21.37 8.01 -8.83
CA ILE A 180 -22.62 8.20 -9.57
C ILE A 180 -23.11 6.79 -9.95
N ILE A 181 -24.29 6.41 -9.46
CA ILE A 181 -25.01 5.23 -9.91
C ILE A 181 -25.95 5.71 -11.01
N LEU A 182 -25.66 5.30 -12.25
CA LEU A 182 -26.52 5.56 -13.41
C LEU A 182 -27.79 4.74 -13.32
#